data_AF-A0A139PZN0-F1
#
_entry.id   AF-A0A139PZN0-F1
#
_cell.length_a   1.000
_cell.length_b   1.000
_cell.length_c   1.000
_cell.angle_alpha   90.00
_cell.angle_beta   90.00
_cell.angle_gamma   90.00
#
_symmetry.space_group_name_H-M   'P 1'
#
loop_
_entity.id
_entity.type
_entity.pdbx_description
1 polymer ?
#
loop_
_entity_poly.entity_id
_entity_poly.type
_entity_poly.pdbx_seq_one_letter_code
_entity_poly.pdbx_strand_id
1 'polypeptide(L)'
;MRYFFSRYNQPSKLPLGTLIANLLGCFLIGLLYNHVESKEVYAILTTGFCGGLTTFSTLNDELQRLLSDKKIFYSYFLLTYIGGFLAIFLGILL
;
A
#
# COMPACT_ATOMS: atom_id res chain seq x y z
N MET A 1 10.11 1.51 -8.79
CA MET A 1 9.42 0.35 -8.18
C MET A 1 7.91 0.41 -8.36
N ARG A 2 7.19 1.38 -7.76
CA ARG A 2 5.73 1.55 -7.91
C ARG A 2 5.21 1.58 -9.36
N TYR A 3 5.93 2.25 -10.27
CA TYR A 3 5.58 2.33 -11.70
C TYR A 3 5.41 0.95 -12.35
N PHE A 4 6.21 -0.05 -11.95
CA PHE A 4 6.07 -1.42 -12.45
C PHE A 4 4.76 -2.07 -12.01
N PHE A 5 4.38 -1.90 -10.74
CA PHE A 5 3.11 -2.41 -10.23
C PHE A 5 1.91 -1.70 -10.89
N SER A 6 1.99 -0.38 -11.04
CA SER A 6 0.93 0.43 -11.64
C SER A 6 0.61 0.04 -13.09
N ARG A 7 1.57 -0.56 -13.83
CA ARG A 7 1.35 -1.06 -15.19
C ARG A 7 0.30 -2.18 -15.27
N TYR A 8 0.02 -2.87 -14.17
CA TYR A 8 -1.00 -3.91 -14.10
C TYR A 8 -2.40 -3.36 -13.75
N ASN A 9 -2.55 -2.06 -13.46
CA ASN A 9 -3.85 -1.47 -13.14
C ASN A 9 -4.70 -1.33 -14.40
N GLN A 10 -5.91 -1.90 -14.37
CA GLN A 10 -6.91 -1.72 -15.43
C GLN A 10 -7.92 -0.66 -14.99
N PRO A 11 -8.27 0.35 -15.83
CA PRO A 11 -9.12 1.48 -15.43
C PRO A 11 -10.51 1.10 -14.92
N SER A 12 -11.02 -0.07 -15.31
CA SER A 12 -12.38 -0.55 -15.04
C SER A 12 -12.42 -1.82 -14.16
N LYS A 13 -11.31 -2.15 -13.50
CA LYS A 13 -11.23 -3.25 -12.52
C LYS A 13 -10.49 -2.78 -11.27
N LEU A 14 -10.50 -3.63 -10.23
CA LEU A 14 -9.71 -3.42 -9.01
C LEU A 14 -8.24 -3.10 -9.38
N PRO A 15 -7.69 -1.95 -8.94
CA PRO A 15 -6.29 -1.58 -9.20
C PRO A 15 -5.32 -2.39 -8.33
N LEU A 16 -5.10 -3.64 -8.73
CA LEU A 16 -4.30 -4.60 -7.96
C LEU A 16 -2.84 -4.18 -7.78
N GLY A 17 -2.26 -3.48 -8.74
CA GLY A 17 -0.89 -3.00 -8.65
C GLY A 17 -0.69 -2.00 -7.51
N THR A 18 -1.58 -1.01 -7.41
CA THR A 18 -1.55 -0.02 -6.32
C THR A 18 -1.85 -0.68 -4.98
N LEU A 19 -2.83 -1.59 -4.93
CA LEU A 19 -3.14 -2.36 -3.73
C LEU A 19 -1.91 -3.13 -3.23
N ILE A 20 -1.29 -3.93 -4.08
CA ILE A 20 -0.14 -4.78 -3.71
C ILE A 20 1.03 -3.91 -3.25
N ALA A 21 1.33 -2.82 -3.96
CA ALA A 21 2.41 -1.92 -3.58
C ALA A 21 2.17 -1.30 -2.20
N ASN A 22 0.94 -0.85 -1.92
CA ASN A 22 0.57 -0.28 -0.62
C ASN A 22 0.62 -1.33 0.49
N LEU A 23 0.03 -2.51 0.30
CA LEU A 23 0.03 -3.59 1.29
C LEU A 23 1.44 -4.10 1.59
N LEU A 24 2.28 -4.27 0.56
CA LEU A 24 3.67 -4.68 0.74
C LEU A 24 4.48 -3.63 1.51
N GLY A 25 4.31 -2.34 1.18
CA GLY A 25 4.98 -1.27 1.92
C GLY A 25 4.53 -1.20 3.39
N CYS A 26 3.23 -1.34 3.65
CA CYS A 26 2.67 -1.45 4.99
C CYS A 26 3.25 -2.64 5.78
N PHE A 27 3.31 -3.81 5.15
CA PHE A 27 3.91 -5.01 5.75
C PHE A 27 5.39 -4.80 6.09
N LEU A 28 6.17 -4.25 5.15
CA LEU A 28 7.59 -3.99 5.36
C LEU A 28 7.82 -2.97 6.47
N ILE A 29 7.00 -1.91 6.58
CA ILE A 29 7.09 -0.97 7.71
C ILE A 29 6.93 -1.70 9.04
N GLY A 30 5.94 -2.58 9.16
CA GLY A 30 5.73 -3.40 10.36
C GLY A 30 6.90 -4.33 10.66
N LEU A 31 7.41 -5.03 9.65
CA LEU A 31 8.54 -5.97 9.78
C LEU A 31 9.82 -5.26 10.25
N LEU A 32 10.11 -4.11 9.64
CA LEU A 32 11.29 -3.32 9.96
C LEU A 32 11.23 -2.72 11.37
N TYR A 33 10.04 -2.51 11.92
CA TYR A 33 9.87 -1.95 13.25
C TYR A 33 10.54 -2.78 14.35
N ASN A 34 10.51 -4.12 14.25
CA ASN A 34 11.16 -5.00 15.22
C ASN A 34 12.59 -5.39 14.85
N HIS A 35 12.95 -5.32 13.57
CA HIS A 35 14.22 -5.85 13.05
C HIS A 35 15.30 -4.79 12.85
N VAL A 36 14.96 -3.50 12.94
CA VAL A 36 15.90 -2.40 12.71
C VAL A 36 15.97 -1.50 13.93
N GLU A 37 17.03 -1.64 14.72
CA GLU A 37 17.25 -0.82 15.92
C GLU A 37 17.74 0.59 15.61
N SER A 38 18.53 0.76 14.53
CA SER A 38 19.03 2.08 14.12
C SER A 38 17.89 2.93 13.55
N LYS A 39 17.59 4.03 14.25
CA LYS A 39 16.56 5.00 13.83
C LYS A 39 16.82 5.59 12.45
N GLU A 40 18.08 5.79 12.10
CA GLU A 40 18.50 6.34 10.80
C GLU A 40 18.23 5.34 9.68
N VAL A 41 18.61 4.07 9.88
CA VAL A 41 18.35 2.99 8.92
C VAL A 41 16.85 2.74 8.79
N TYR A 42 16.12 2.74 9.90
CA TYR A 42 14.66 2.62 9.89
C TYR A 42 14.01 3.77 9.10
N ALA A 43 14.45 5.01 9.28
CA ALA A 43 13.93 6.15 8.52
C ALA A 43 14.23 6.04 7.02
N ILE A 44 15.45 5.65 6.63
CA ILE A 44 15.80 5.46 5.21
C ILE A 44 14.92 4.37 4.57
N LEU A 45 14.69 3.26 5.26
CA LEU A 45 13.91 2.14 4.73
C LEU A 45 12.40 2.43 4.73
N THR A 46 11.88 3.09 5.76
CA THR A 46 10.44 3.38 5.86
C THR A 46 10.06 4.63 5.09
N THR A 47 10.69 5.77 5.36
CA THR A 47 10.39 7.03 4.67
C THR A 47 10.90 7.03 3.23
N GLY A 48 12.10 6.50 2.99
CA GLY A 48 12.68 6.44 1.64
C GLY A 48 12.10 5.30 0.81
N PHE A 49 12.44 4.04 1.15
CA PHE A 49 12.05 2.89 0.33
C PHE A 49 10.54 2.61 0.36
N CYS A 50 9.93 2.45 1.55
CA CYS A 50 8.49 2.17 1.64
C CYS A 50 7.66 3.39 1.22
N GLY A 51 8.13 4.62 1.48
CA GLY A 51 7.51 5.85 0.97
C GLY A 51 7.53 5.96 -0.56
N GLY A 52 8.60 5.49 -1.22
CA GLY A 52 8.68 5.40 -2.69
C GLY A 52 7.91 4.23 -3.32
N LEU A 53 7.61 3.19 -2.54
CA LEU A 53 6.83 2.03 -2.95
C LEU A 53 5.32 2.32 -2.87
N THR A 54 4.86 2.84 -1.73
CA THR A 54 3.44 3.13 -1.47
C THR A 54 3.00 4.44 -2.13
N THR A 55 1.69 4.67 -2.23
CA THR A 55 1.13 5.91 -2.77
C THR A 55 -0.28 6.19 -2.26
N PHE A 56 -0.47 7.40 -1.74
CA PHE A 56 -1.79 7.92 -1.38
C PHE A 56 -2.46 8.64 -2.55
N SER A 57 -1.70 9.38 -3.35
CA SER A 57 -2.23 10.18 -4.47
C SER A 57 -2.88 9.32 -5.56
N THR A 58 -2.22 8.21 -5.96
CA THR A 58 -2.79 7.30 -6.97
C THR A 58 -3.97 6.52 -6.41
N LEU A 59 -3.91 6.09 -5.14
CA LEU A 59 -5.07 5.47 -4.48
C LEU A 59 -6.30 6.40 -4.53
N ASN A 60 -6.12 7.69 -4.24
CA ASN A 60 -7.21 8.65 -4.23
C ASN A 60 -7.79 8.91 -5.63
N ASP A 61 -6.95 9.01 -6.66
CA ASP A 61 -7.40 9.12 -8.07
C ASP A 61 -8.18 7.85 -8.50
N GLU A 62 -7.69 6.66 -8.14
CA GLU A 62 -8.38 5.39 -8.42
C GLU A 62 -9.72 5.28 -7.68
N LEU A 63 -9.78 5.66 -6.39
CA LEU A 63 -11.03 5.69 -5.64
C LEU A 63 -12.04 6.67 -6.27
N GLN A 64 -11.61 7.84 -6.73
CA GLN A 64 -12.48 8.79 -7.43
C GLN A 64 -13.04 8.20 -8.73
N ARG A 65 -12.21 7.51 -9.53
CA ARG A 65 -12.65 6.84 -10.76
C ARG A 65 -13.65 5.73 -10.52
N LEU A 66 -13.55 5.04 -9.37
CA LEU A 66 -14.43 3.95 -9.00
C LEU A 66 -15.77 4.42 -8.41
N LEU A 67 -15.99 5.73 -8.17
CA LEU A 67 -17.25 6.24 -7.60
C LEU A 67 -18.50 5.88 -8.41
N SER A 68 -18.37 5.64 -9.72
CA SER A 68 -19.46 5.18 -10.57
C SER A 68 -19.89 3.73 -10.30
N ASP A 69 -19.01 2.89 -9.74
CA ASP A 69 -19.31 1.51 -9.30
C ASP A 69 -19.09 1.39 -7.79
N LYS A 70 -20.16 1.63 -7.03
CA LYS A 70 -20.13 1.59 -5.56
C LYS A 70 -19.61 0.25 -5.00
N LYS A 71 -19.91 -0.88 -5.65
CA LYS A 71 -19.49 -2.19 -5.16
C LYS A 71 -17.98 -2.34 -5.24
N ILE A 72 -17.39 -1.99 -6.39
CA ILE A 72 -15.94 -2.03 -6.58
C ILE A 72 -15.26 -0.97 -5.70
N PHE A 73 -15.83 0.23 -5.60
CA PHE A 73 -15.34 1.29 -4.73
C PHE A 73 -15.20 0.82 -3.27
N TYR A 74 -16.27 0.32 -2.66
CA TYR A 74 -16.23 -0.09 -1.26
C TYR A 74 -15.30 -1.29 -1.06
N SER A 75 -15.27 -2.23 -2.00
CA SER A 75 -14.31 -3.35 -1.94
C SER A 75 -12.87 -2.86 -1.95
N TYR A 76 -12.51 -1.96 -2.87
CA TYR A 76 -11.16 -1.42 -2.98
C TYR A 76 -10.77 -0.59 -1.75
N PHE A 77 -11.68 0.28 -1.30
CA PHE A 77 -11.50 1.09 -0.11
C PHE A 77 -11.23 0.23 1.13
N LEU A 78 -12.08 -0.77 1.40
CA LEU A 78 -11.91 -1.65 2.56
C LEU A 78 -10.62 -2.47 2.46
N LEU A 79 -10.33 -3.05 1.28
CA LEU A 79 -9.11 -3.82 1.08
C LEU A 79 -7.86 -2.99 1.32
N THR A 80 -7.80 -1.73 0.86
CA THR A 80 -6.60 -0.92 1.04
C THR A 80 -6.40 -0.50 2.49
N TYR A 81 -7.47 -0.06 3.19
CA TYR A 81 -7.33 0.48 4.54
C TYR A 81 -7.23 -0.63 5.57
N ILE A 82 -8.18 -1.58 5.58
CA ILE A 82 -8.16 -2.70 6.52
C ILE A 82 -6.96 -3.60 6.21
N GLY A 83 -6.73 -3.92 4.94
CA GLY A 83 -5.58 -4.71 4.53
C GLY A 83 -4.26 -4.04 4.91
N GLY A 84 -4.15 -2.71 4.77
CA GLY A 84 -2.96 -1.96 5.18
C GLY A 84 -2.66 -2.07 6.67
N PHE A 85 -3.69 -1.90 7.51
CA PHE A 85 -3.55 -2.08 8.96
C PHE A 85 -3.18 -3.53 9.32
N LEU A 86 -3.83 -4.52 8.72
CA LEU A 86 -3.51 -5.93 8.93
C LEU A 86 -2.09 -6.25 8.47
N ALA A 87 -1.64 -5.70 7.35
CA ALA A 87 -0.29 -5.89 6.84
C ALA A 87 0.75 -5.33 7.81
N ILE A 88 0.57 -4.12 8.34
CA ILE A 88 1.45 -3.57 9.38
C ILE A 88 1.47 -4.48 10.60
N PHE A 89 0.29 -4.89 11.10
CA PHE A 89 0.19 -5.74 12.29
C PHE A 89 0.88 -7.10 12.10
N LEU A 90 0.68 -7.75 10.94
CA LEU A 90 1.35 -8.99 10.59
C LEU A 90 2.87 -8.80 10.48
N GLY A 91 3.32 -7.67 9.93
CA GLY A 91 4.74 -7.33 9.89
C GLY A 91 5.34 -7.19 11.28
N ILE A 92 4.62 -6.56 12.22
CA ILE A 92 5.06 -6.43 13.62
C ILE A 92 5.02 -7.78 14.36
N LEU A 93 4.14 -8.70 13.98
CA LEU A 93 4.05 -10.01 14.65
C LEU A 93 5.21 -10.95 14.26
N LEU A 94 5.72 -10.80 13.04
CA LEU A 94 6.81 -11.59 12.47
C LEU A 94 8.17 -10.96 12.80
#